data_AF-A0A6C0QZQ8-F1
#
_entry.id   AF-A0A6C0QZQ8-F1
#
_cell.length_a   1.000
_cell.length_b   1.000
_cell.length_c   1.000
_cell.angle_alpha   90.00
_cell.angle_beta   90.00
_cell.angle_gamma   90.00
#
_symmetry.space_group_name_H-M   'P 1'
#
loop_
_entity.id
_entity.type
_entity.pdbx_description
1 polymer ?
#
loop_
_entity_poly.entity_id
_entity_poly.type
_entity_poly.pdbx_seq_one_letter_code
_entity_poly.pdbx_strand_id
1 'polypeptide(L)'
;MKKYRKKPVVVSAGRWWKAGDVPDAQIRGLDELDGKNICRVCGNQTSLHGHCKTLESWLVVCPGDYIIRGVKGEYYPCKPDVFERTYKLLE
;
A
#
# COMPACT_ATOMS: atom_id res chain seq x y z
N MET A 1 -27.31 12.16 17.01
CA MET A 1 -26.15 11.36 16.59
C MET A 1 -24.96 11.69 17.47
N LYS A 2 -24.14 10.70 17.86
CA LYS A 2 -22.88 10.95 18.58
C LYS A 2 -21.76 11.17 17.58
N LYS A 3 -20.96 12.23 17.77
CA LYS A 3 -19.80 12.56 16.93
C LYS A 3 -18.54 12.05 17.61
N TYR A 4 -17.62 11.49 16.84
CA TYR A 4 -16.34 10.96 17.34
C TYR A 4 -15.20 11.52 16.49
N ARG A 5 -14.02 11.69 17.10
CA ARG A 5 -12.77 12.05 16.42
C ARG A 5 -11.82 10.86 16.44
N LYS A 6 -11.06 10.65 15.36
CA LYS A 6 -9.99 9.66 15.32
C LYS A 6 -8.90 10.05 16.33
N LYS A 7 -8.31 9.07 17.02
CA LYS A 7 -7.14 9.32 17.87
C LYS A 7 -5.94 9.71 16.98
N PRO A 8 -5.05 10.60 17.43
CA PRO A 8 -3.80 10.85 16.72
C PRO A 8 -2.94 9.58 16.78
N VAL A 9 -2.52 9.08 15.61
CA VAL A 9 -1.72 7.86 15.49
C VAL A 9 -0.54 8.16 14.60
N VAL A 10 0.66 7.82 15.08
CA VAL A 10 1.89 7.80 14.28
C VAL A 10 1.97 6.45 13.59
N VAL A 11 2.30 6.44 12.30
CA VAL A 11 2.43 5.23 11.49
C VAL A 11 3.78 5.20 10.80
N SER A 12 4.30 4.00 10.56
CA SER A 12 5.40 3.78 9.63
C SER A 12 4.82 3.41 8.27
N ALA A 13 5.35 3.99 7.21
CA ALA A 13 4.94 3.66 5.85
C ALA A 13 6.14 3.69 4.90
N GLY A 14 6.14 2.77 3.94
CA GLY A 14 7.08 2.76 2.83
C GLY A 14 6.33 2.94 1.51
N ARG A 15 6.94 3.65 0.55
CA ARG A 15 6.35 3.81 -0.77
C ARG A 15 6.78 2.65 -1.68
N TRP A 16 5.82 2.02 -2.34
CA TRP A 16 6.04 0.89 -3.23
C TRP A 16 6.31 1.36 -4.66
N TRP A 17 7.41 0.95 -5.26
CA TRP A 17 7.65 1.06 -6.71
C TRP A 17 7.84 -0.32 -7.34
N LYS A 18 8.44 -1.25 -6.60
CA LYS A 18 8.71 -2.63 -6.99
C LYS A 18 8.87 -3.54 -5.78
N ALA A 19 8.95 -4.84 -6.04
CA ALA A 19 9.27 -5.85 -5.04
C ALA A 19 10.60 -5.53 -4.31
N GLY A 20 10.53 -5.54 -2.98
CA GLY A 20 11.67 -5.27 -2.10
C GLY A 20 11.70 -3.87 -1.48
N ASP A 21 10.94 -2.91 -1.97
CA ASP A 21 10.97 -1.53 -1.43
C ASP A 21 10.42 -1.43 0.00
N VAL A 22 9.51 -2.33 0.37
CA VAL A 22 8.94 -2.44 1.72
C VAL A 22 9.15 -3.86 2.23
N PRO A 23 10.38 -4.21 2.67
CA PRO A 23 10.78 -5.59 2.93
C PRO A 23 10.05 -6.23 4.13
N ASP A 24 9.58 -5.41 5.08
CA ASP A 24 8.86 -5.90 6.26
C ASP A 24 7.41 -6.31 5.94
N ALA A 25 6.88 -5.90 4.78
CA ALA A 25 5.54 -6.23 4.36
C ALA A 25 5.53 -7.52 3.54
N GLN A 26 4.58 -8.42 3.82
CA GLN A 26 4.40 -9.62 3.00
C GLN A 26 3.71 -9.27 1.68
N ILE A 27 4.50 -9.16 0.61
CA ILE A 27 4.03 -8.80 -0.72
C ILE A 27 4.53 -9.82 -1.74
N ARG A 28 3.62 -10.36 -2.54
CA ARG A 28 3.91 -11.30 -3.63
C ARG A 28 3.74 -10.60 -4.97
N GLY A 29 4.43 -11.07 -6.01
CA GLY A 29 4.18 -10.57 -7.37
C GLY A 29 2.77 -10.92 -7.85
N LEU A 30 2.27 -10.20 -8.85
CA LEU A 30 1.14 -10.68 -9.66
C LEU A 30 1.62 -11.90 -10.49
N ASP A 31 0.71 -12.83 -10.77
CA ASP A 31 1.03 -14.07 -11.49
C ASP A 31 1.71 -13.78 -12.84
N GLU A 32 2.59 -14.69 -13.27
CA GLU A 32 3.48 -14.51 -14.42
C GLU A 32 2.75 -14.19 -15.74
N LEU A 33 1.51 -14.67 -15.88
CA LEU A 33 0.65 -14.41 -17.04
C LEU A 33 0.22 -12.94 -17.12
N ASP A 34 0.13 -12.25 -15.99
CA ASP A 34 -0.27 -10.85 -15.95
C ASP A 34 0.86 -9.92 -16.30
N GLY A 35 2.14 -10.28 -16.11
CA GLY A 35 3.30 -9.37 -16.12
C GLY A 35 3.58 -8.58 -17.42
N LYS A 36 2.90 -8.89 -18.53
CA LYS A 36 3.01 -8.14 -19.79
C LYS A 36 1.86 -7.15 -20.04
N ASN A 37 0.85 -7.15 -19.17
CA ASN A 37 -0.31 -6.29 -19.28
C ASN A 37 -0.02 -4.88 -18.74
N ILE A 38 -0.76 -3.90 -19.26
CA ILE A 38 -0.80 -2.56 -18.69
C ILE A 38 -1.95 -2.49 -17.70
N CYS A 39 -1.65 -2.07 -16.47
CA CYS A 39 -2.63 -1.87 -15.43
C CYS A 39 -3.59 -0.74 -15.81
N ARG A 40 -4.89 -1.03 -15.84
CA ARG A 40 -5.94 -0.04 -16.18
C ARG A 40 -6.13 1.04 -15.12
N VAL A 41 -5.60 0.83 -13.91
CA VAL A 41 -5.74 1.76 -12.78
C VAL A 41 -4.63 2.81 -12.78
N CYS A 42 -3.37 2.39 -12.96
CA CYS A 42 -2.22 3.30 -12.85
C CYS A 42 -1.44 3.49 -14.16
N GLY A 43 -1.75 2.75 -15.22
CA GLY A 43 -1.06 2.83 -16.52
C GLY A 43 0.33 2.19 -16.57
N ASN A 44 0.83 1.64 -15.46
CA ASN A 44 2.12 0.95 -15.42
C ASN A 44 1.99 -0.53 -15.77
N GLN A 45 3.11 -1.17 -16.12
CA GLN A 45 3.14 -2.63 -16.28
C GLN A 45 2.73 -3.33 -14.98
N THR A 46 1.87 -4.33 -15.10
CA THR A 46 1.44 -5.22 -14.02
C THR A 46 2.61 -5.95 -13.34
N SER A 47 3.73 -6.15 -14.03
CA SER A 47 4.98 -6.67 -13.45
C SER A 47 5.55 -5.83 -12.30
N LEU A 48 5.19 -4.55 -12.22
CA LEU A 48 5.61 -3.64 -11.14
C LEU A 48 4.63 -3.63 -9.95
N HIS A 49 3.53 -4.38 -10.04
CA HIS A 49 2.53 -4.45 -8.99
C HIS A 49 2.80 -5.63 -8.05
N GLY A 50 2.17 -5.60 -6.88
CA GLY A 50 2.19 -6.71 -5.95
C GLY A 50 0.82 -7.00 -5.34
N HIS A 51 0.68 -8.15 -4.71
CA HIS A 51 -0.38 -8.49 -3.78
C HIS A 51 0.15 -8.34 -2.35
N CYS A 52 -0.30 -7.31 -1.64
CA CYS A 52 0.01 -7.06 -0.25
C CYS A 52 -0.93 -7.85 0.65
N LYS A 53 -0.39 -8.62 1.59
CA LYS A 53 -1.19 -9.30 2.61
C LYS A 53 -1.70 -8.28 3.62
N THR A 54 -3.02 -8.20 3.73
CA THR A 54 -3.71 -7.45 4.80
C THR A 54 -4.41 -8.42 5.76
N LEU A 55 -5.03 -7.89 6.81
CA LEU A 55 -5.84 -8.70 7.73
C LEU A 55 -7.03 -9.37 7.05
N GLU A 56 -7.68 -8.67 6.12
CA GLU A 56 -8.94 -9.11 5.51
C GLU A 56 -8.70 -9.93 4.23
N SER A 57 -7.73 -9.53 3.41
CA SER A 57 -7.45 -10.19 2.13
C SER A 57 -6.06 -9.84 1.58
N TRP A 58 -5.75 -10.35 0.39
CA TRP A 58 -4.68 -9.84 -0.45
C TRP A 58 -5.20 -8.66 -1.28
N LEU A 59 -4.52 -7.52 -1.22
CA LEU A 59 -4.87 -6.33 -1.99
C LEU A 59 -3.78 -5.99 -2.98
N VAL A 60 -4.17 -5.58 -4.19
CA VAL A 60 -3.23 -5.11 -5.21
C VAL A 60 -2.61 -3.79 -4.76
N VAL A 61 -1.29 -3.70 -4.84
CA VAL A 61 -0.50 -2.48 -4.67
C VAL A 61 0.08 -2.06 -6.03
N CYS A 62 -0.16 -0.81 -6.40
CA CYS A 62 0.36 -0.20 -7.62
C CYS A 62 1.68 0.54 -7.33
N PRO A 63 2.56 0.71 -8.32
CA PRO A 63 3.68 1.65 -8.21
C PRO A 63 3.19 3.04 -7.78
N GLY A 64 3.87 3.59 -6.79
CA GLY A 64 3.57 4.85 -6.13
C GLY A 64 2.78 4.71 -4.83
N ASP A 65 1.99 3.65 -4.64
CA ASP A 65 1.16 3.45 -3.43
C ASP A 65 2.03 3.36 -2.17
N TYR A 66 1.50 3.80 -1.03
CA TYR A 66 2.12 3.60 0.27
C TYR A 66 1.65 2.30 0.90
N ILE A 67 2.55 1.59 1.57
CA ILE A 67 2.21 0.46 2.43
C ILE A 67 2.40 0.91 3.87
N ILE A 68 1.29 1.01 4.59
CA ILE A 68 1.27 1.49 5.96
C ILE A 68 1.29 0.29 6.91
N ARG A 69 2.15 0.36 7.92
CA ARG A 69 2.13 -0.57 9.06
C ARG A 69 1.13 -0.06 10.11
N GLY A 70 0.08 -0.83 10.31
CA GLY A 70 -0.94 -0.62 11.33
C GLY A 70 -0.44 -0.93 12.75
N VAL A 71 -1.28 -0.59 13.73
CA VAL A 71 -0.92 -0.62 15.15
C VAL A 71 -0.70 -2.03 15.71
N LYS A 72 -1.28 -3.06 15.08
CA LYS A 72 -1.07 -4.47 15.46
C LYS A 72 -0.01 -5.15 14.56
N GLY A 73 0.71 -4.38 13.76
CA GLY A 73 1.71 -4.88 12.82
C GLY A 73 1.13 -5.38 11.49
N GLU A 74 -0.16 -5.18 11.25
CA GLU A 74 -0.77 -5.42 9.95
C GLU A 74 -0.28 -4.44 8.88
N TYR A 75 -0.33 -4.85 7.61
CA TYR A 75 -0.03 -3.97 6.50
C TYR A 75 -1.27 -3.71 5.66
N TYR A 76 -1.35 -2.50 5.10
CA TYR A 76 -2.38 -2.16 4.12
C TYR A 76 -1.84 -1.15 3.10
N PRO A 77 -2.19 -1.31 1.81
CA PRO A 77 -1.88 -0.32 0.79
C PRO A 77 -2.76 0.92 0.95
N CYS A 78 -2.22 2.08 0.60
CA CYS A 78 -2.86 3.37 0.64
C CYS A 78 -2.46 4.17 -0.60
N LYS A 79 -3.45 4.78 -1.28
CA LYS A 79 -3.17 5.58 -2.47
C LYS A 79 -2.38 6.84 -2.11
N PRO A 80 -1.48 7.32 -2.98
CA PRO A 80 -0.54 8.39 -2.64
C PRO A 80 -1.25 9.69 -2.25
N ASP A 81 -2.27 10.05 -3.02
CA ASP A 81 -3.10 11.23 -2.78
C ASP A 81 -3.86 11.15 -1.45
N VAL A 82 -4.33 9.95 -1.07
CA VAL A 82 -4.98 9.73 0.22
C VAL A 82 -3.97 9.81 1.36
N PHE A 83 -2.79 9.21 1.18
CA PHE A 83 -1.73 9.20 2.19
C PHE A 83 -1.25 10.61 2.48
N GLU A 84 -0.87 11.37 1.46
CA GLU A 84 -0.31 12.73 1.56
C GLU A 84 -1.32 13.74 2.12
N ARG A 85 -2.62 13.52 1.91
CA ARG A 85 -3.69 14.33 2.53
C ARG A 85 -3.96 13.96 3.98
N THR A 86 -3.56 12.76 4.43
CA THR A 86 -3.89 12.22 5.76
C THR A 86 -2.71 12.29 6.72
N TYR A 87 -1.49 12.12 6.22
CA TYR A 87 -0.27 12.01 7.01
C TYR A 87 0.72 13.09 6.61
N LYS A 88 1.47 13.57 7.60
CA LYS A 88 2.63 14.43 7.42
C LYS A 88 3.86 13.72 7.98
N LEU A 89 5.02 13.96 7.37
CA LEU A 89 6.28 13.49 7.91
C LEU A 89 6.48 14.10 9.31
N LEU A 90 7.00 13.30 10.24
CA LEU A 90 7.44 13.78 11.54
C LEU A 90 8.93 14.13 11.43
N GLU A 91 9.29 15.30 11.93
CA GLU A 91 10.68 15.76 12.10
C GLU A 91 11.32 15.08 13.32
#